data_AF-A0A1M6MMT8-F1
#
_entry.id   AF-A0A1M6MMT8-F1
#
_cell.length_a   1.000
_cell.length_b   1.000
_cell.length_c   1.000
_cell.angle_alpha   90.00
_cell.angle_beta   90.00
_cell.angle_gamma   90.00
#
_symmetry.space_group_name_H-M   'P 1'
#
loop_
_entity.id
_entity.type
_entity.pdbx_description
1 polymer ?
#
loop_
_entity_poly.entity_id
_entity_poly.type
_entity_poly.pdbx_seq_one_letter_code
_entity_poly.pdbx_strand_id
1 'polypeptide(L)'
;MKKQLIVWLVGFLLLVMSSIASAVTVGSETILTAPSSTEDLWAYSYQSNASYISSAADYVRASDPYSDAIFQGYVTGDYGPWSPTHDSFSSGGLSDYRTVHVFETYITSSINQTIYFAASGDDGHSIFIDNVFLDGDGYNVTSLASLDMFADTQYKLTFIGSNYTGPWSWWFNMRGNYDSSSGTYGWSGPVSEGSSISMNASKPAPVPEPTTALLLGSGLAGLALYRHKRKKFD
;
A
#
# COMPACT_ATOMS: atom_id res chain seq x y z
N MET A 1 -6.63 -36.28 42.68
CA MET A 1 -5.56 -36.26 41.64
C MET A 1 -6.09 -36.17 40.20
N LYS A 2 -6.96 -37.07 39.70
CA LYS A 2 -7.43 -37.04 38.30
C LYS A 2 -8.00 -35.69 37.82
N LYS A 3 -8.74 -34.97 38.67
CA LYS A 3 -9.31 -33.65 38.32
C LYS A 3 -8.26 -32.55 38.15
N GLN A 4 -7.19 -32.57 38.94
CA GLN A 4 -6.11 -31.58 38.82
C GLN A 4 -5.30 -31.81 37.54
N LEU A 5 -5.04 -33.07 37.16
CA LEU A 5 -4.33 -33.41 35.93
C LEU A 5 -5.05 -32.85 34.69
N ILE A 6 -6.39 -32.91 34.65
CA ILE A 6 -7.20 -32.38 33.53
C ILE A 6 -7.07 -30.86 33.43
N VAL A 7 -7.07 -30.14 34.56
CA VAL A 7 -6.94 -28.67 34.56
C VAL A 7 -5.58 -28.24 34.04
N TRP A 8 -4.50 -28.92 34.46
CA TRP A 8 -3.14 -28.65 33.96
C TRP A 8 -3.01 -28.96 32.47
N LEU A 9 -3.61 -30.06 32.00
CA LEU A 9 -3.57 -30.42 30.59
C LEU A 9 -4.29 -29.39 29.71
N VAL A 10 -5.45 -28.90 30.14
CA VAL A 10 -6.22 -27.87 29.42
C VAL A 10 -5.48 -26.53 29.44
N GLY A 11 -4.92 -26.13 30.58
CA GLY A 11 -4.12 -24.90 30.69
C GLY A 11 -2.89 -24.93 29.78
N PHE A 12 -2.16 -26.06 29.74
CA PHE A 12 -1.02 -26.24 28.86
C PHE A 12 -1.41 -26.21 27.37
N LEU A 13 -2.53 -26.86 27.01
CA LEU A 13 -3.03 -26.86 25.63
C LEU A 13 -3.41 -25.46 25.16
N LEU A 14 -4.05 -24.66 26.01
CA LEU A 14 -4.40 -23.27 25.72
C LEU A 14 -3.15 -22.39 25.57
N LEU A 15 -2.13 -22.61 26.41
CA LEU A 15 -0.87 -21.87 26.34
C LEU A 15 -0.10 -22.20 25.06
N VAL A 16 -0.05 -23.47 24.67
CA VAL A 16 0.57 -23.91 23.40
C VAL A 16 -0.19 -23.36 22.20
N MET A 17 -1.53 -23.38 22.22
CA MET A 17 -2.32 -22.80 21.13
C MET A 17 -2.17 -21.27 21.03
N SER A 18 -1.98 -20.56 22.14
CA SER A 18 -1.65 -19.12 22.09
C SER A 18 -0.27 -18.85 21.50
N SER A 19 0.70 -19.76 21.66
CA SER A 19 2.06 -19.59 21.14
C SER A 19 2.20 -19.90 19.64
N ILE A 20 1.32 -20.74 19.08
CA ILE A 20 1.32 -21.06 17.64
C ILE A 20 0.57 -19.99 16.83
N ALA A 21 -0.33 -19.23 17.45
CA ALA A 21 -1.07 -18.13 16.82
C ALA A 21 -0.21 -16.91 16.45
N SER A 22 1.06 -16.86 16.86
CA SER A 22 1.97 -15.72 16.58
C SER A 22 2.89 -15.92 15.38
N ALA A 23 2.86 -17.07 14.73
CA ALA A 23 3.52 -17.25 13.43
C ALA A 23 2.56 -16.78 12.32
N VAL A 24 2.32 -15.47 12.24
CA VAL A 24 1.75 -14.88 11.04
C VAL A 24 2.77 -15.11 9.94
N THR A 25 2.47 -16.03 9.03
CA THR A 25 3.23 -16.16 7.79
C THR A 25 3.23 -14.78 7.15
N VAL A 26 4.40 -14.16 7.00
CA VAL A 26 4.55 -12.98 6.17
C VAL A 26 4.22 -13.44 4.76
N GLY A 27 2.96 -13.30 4.37
CA GLY A 27 2.54 -13.63 3.02
C GLY A 27 3.29 -12.70 2.10
N SER A 28 4.11 -13.25 1.20
CA SER A 28 4.66 -12.45 0.11
C SER A 28 3.47 -11.82 -0.61
N GLU A 29 3.50 -10.50 -0.81
CA GLU A 29 2.50 -9.81 -1.62
C GLU A 29 2.37 -10.55 -2.95
N THR A 30 1.14 -10.94 -3.30
CA THR A 30 0.92 -11.65 -4.55
C THR A 30 0.85 -10.62 -5.65
N ILE A 31 1.86 -10.55 -6.52
CA ILE A 31 1.80 -9.68 -7.69
C ILE A 31 0.71 -10.19 -8.62
N LEU A 32 -0.17 -9.31 -9.07
CA LEU A 32 -1.08 -9.61 -10.18
C LEU A 32 -0.29 -9.60 -11.48
N THR A 33 0.35 -10.72 -11.84
CA THR A 33 1.14 -10.81 -13.07
C THR A 33 0.22 -10.73 -14.30
N ALA A 34 0.45 -9.75 -15.18
CA ALA A 34 -0.27 -9.53 -16.44
C ALA A 34 -1.75 -9.11 -16.27
N PRO A 35 -2.01 -7.90 -15.73
CA PRO A 35 -3.35 -7.34 -15.72
C PRO A 35 -3.86 -7.24 -17.16
N SER A 36 -5.09 -7.73 -17.40
CA SER A 36 -5.74 -7.66 -18.71
C SER A 36 -6.24 -6.26 -19.07
N SER A 37 -5.95 -5.26 -18.22
CA SER A 37 -6.39 -3.88 -18.31
C SER A 37 -5.28 -2.94 -17.82
N THR A 38 -5.22 -1.73 -18.39
CA THR A 38 -4.45 -0.60 -17.81
C THR A 38 -5.23 0.11 -16.70
N GLU A 39 -6.49 -0.28 -16.48
CA GLU A 39 -7.28 0.19 -15.35
C GLU A 39 -6.81 -0.48 -14.06
N ASP A 40 -6.91 0.27 -12.96
CA ASP A 40 -6.72 -0.23 -11.59
C ASP A 40 -5.31 -0.78 -11.30
N LEU A 41 -4.29 -0.15 -11.90
CA LEU A 41 -2.88 -0.52 -11.74
C LEU A 41 -2.22 0.00 -10.45
N TRP A 42 -2.93 0.84 -9.68
CA TRP A 42 -2.46 1.39 -8.43
C TRP A 42 -3.28 0.86 -7.26
N ALA A 43 -2.63 0.23 -6.29
CA ALA A 43 -3.21 -0.02 -4.98
C ALA A 43 -3.31 1.31 -4.22
N TYR A 44 -4.49 1.62 -3.68
CA TYR A 44 -4.74 2.85 -2.96
C TYR A 44 -5.06 2.57 -1.49
N SER A 45 -4.34 3.25 -0.60
CA SER A 45 -4.59 3.25 0.84
C SER A 45 -4.59 4.68 1.37
N TYR A 46 -5.24 4.93 2.51
CA TYR A 46 -5.07 6.22 3.18
C TYR A 46 -5.02 6.09 4.71
N GLN A 47 -4.33 7.02 5.35
CA GLN A 47 -4.31 7.22 6.80
C GLN A 47 -4.90 8.59 7.11
N SER A 48 -6.01 8.64 7.83
CA SER A 48 -6.58 9.91 8.31
C SER A 48 -5.93 10.35 9.62
N ASN A 49 -5.98 11.65 9.92
CA ASN A 49 -5.45 12.23 11.17
C ASN A 49 -3.95 11.95 11.40
N ALA A 50 -3.16 11.94 10.32
CA ALA A 50 -1.71 11.84 10.35
C ALA A 50 -1.11 13.02 11.11
N SER A 51 -0.92 12.86 12.42
CA SER A 51 -0.49 13.95 13.32
C SER A 51 0.87 14.58 12.98
N TYR A 52 1.68 13.88 12.18
CA TYR A 52 2.97 14.33 11.67
C TYR A 52 2.85 15.25 10.44
N ILE A 53 1.66 15.37 9.84
CA ILE A 53 1.34 16.39 8.82
C ILE A 53 0.77 17.60 9.54
N SER A 54 1.59 18.62 9.71
CA SER A 54 1.31 19.86 10.45
C SER A 54 1.35 21.11 9.59
N SER A 55 1.78 20.99 8.33
CA SER A 55 1.79 22.07 7.35
C SER A 55 1.66 21.53 5.92
N ALA A 56 1.31 22.41 4.99
CA ALA A 56 1.34 22.13 3.54
C ALA A 56 2.75 21.80 3.00
N ALA A 57 3.79 22.08 3.78
CA ALA A 57 5.18 21.75 3.46
C ALA A 57 5.64 20.40 4.04
N ASP A 58 4.81 19.73 4.85
CA ASP A 58 5.16 18.46 5.47
C ASP A 58 4.87 17.32 4.49
N TYR A 59 5.80 16.39 4.40
CA TYR A 59 5.70 15.21 3.53
C TYR A 59 6.37 14.00 4.19
N VAL A 60 6.07 12.81 3.67
CA VAL A 60 6.45 11.53 4.28
C VAL A 60 7.86 11.14 3.84
N ARG A 61 8.79 10.98 4.79
CA ARG A 61 10.21 10.68 4.49
C ARG A 61 10.67 9.29 4.90
N ALA A 62 9.78 8.50 5.47
CA ALA A 62 10.05 7.15 5.95
C ALA A 62 8.82 6.28 5.66
N SER A 63 9.01 4.96 5.67
CA SER A 63 7.92 4.00 5.48
C SER A 63 6.98 3.90 6.68
N ASP A 64 7.51 4.11 7.89
CA ASP A 64 6.80 3.90 9.15
C ASP A 64 5.57 4.80 9.36
N PRO A 65 5.57 6.10 9.00
CA PRO A 65 4.45 6.99 9.29
C PRO A 65 3.11 6.59 8.67
N TYR A 66 3.12 5.88 7.53
CA TYR A 66 1.90 5.43 6.84
C TYR A 66 1.58 3.95 7.04
N SER A 67 2.20 3.28 8.01
CA SER A 67 1.89 1.88 8.33
C SER A 67 0.44 1.65 8.74
N ASP A 68 -0.23 2.70 9.22
CA ASP A 68 -1.65 2.68 9.61
C ASP A 68 -2.60 2.99 8.44
N ALA A 69 -2.08 3.14 7.22
CA ALA A 69 -2.92 3.39 6.06
C ALA A 69 -3.83 2.20 5.76
N ILE A 70 -5.12 2.48 5.56
CA ILE A 70 -6.15 1.50 5.32
C ILE A 70 -6.33 1.36 3.80
N PHE A 71 -6.12 0.15 3.28
CA PHE A 71 -6.38 -0.16 1.87
C PHE A 71 -7.84 0.10 1.50
N GLN A 72 -8.04 0.83 0.41
CA GLN A 72 -9.35 1.24 -0.11
C GLN A 72 -9.75 0.49 -1.38
N GLY A 73 -8.79 -0.10 -2.08
CA GLY A 73 -9.02 -0.75 -3.37
C GLY A 73 -7.94 -0.39 -4.37
N TYR A 74 -8.27 -0.56 -5.64
CA TYR A 74 -7.40 -0.20 -6.74
C TYR A 74 -7.97 1.00 -7.47
N VAL A 75 -7.09 1.82 -8.03
CA VAL A 75 -7.45 3.04 -8.76
C VAL A 75 -6.67 3.12 -10.06
N THR A 76 -7.28 3.78 -11.04
CA THR A 76 -6.63 4.17 -12.28
C THR A 76 -6.01 5.56 -12.10
N GLY A 77 -4.71 5.67 -12.37
CA GLY A 77 -4.00 6.95 -12.34
C GLY A 77 -4.03 7.69 -13.68
N ASP A 78 -4.12 6.94 -14.78
CA ASP A 78 -4.03 7.43 -16.15
C ASP A 78 -4.98 8.61 -16.42
N TYR A 79 -4.40 9.74 -16.82
CA TYR A 79 -5.14 10.91 -17.30
C TYR A 79 -6.12 11.52 -16.29
N GLY A 80 -5.70 11.57 -15.03
CA GLY A 80 -6.51 12.14 -13.97
C GLY A 80 -6.81 13.64 -14.13
N PRO A 81 -7.66 14.19 -13.24
CA PRO A 81 -8.30 15.50 -13.41
C PRO A 81 -7.34 16.70 -13.54
N TRP A 82 -6.07 16.55 -13.16
CA TRP A 82 -5.07 17.63 -13.20
C TRP A 82 -4.02 17.47 -14.27
N SER A 83 -3.92 16.29 -14.88
CA SER A 83 -3.00 16.07 -15.97
C SER A 83 -3.63 15.24 -17.07
N PRO A 84 -3.91 15.83 -18.24
CA PRO A 84 -4.34 15.08 -19.42
C PRO A 84 -3.18 14.29 -20.05
N THR A 85 -2.00 14.26 -19.43
CA THR A 85 -0.80 13.61 -19.97
C THR A 85 -0.07 12.71 -18.98
N HIS A 86 -0.48 12.65 -17.71
CA HIS A 86 0.26 11.94 -16.65
C HIS A 86 -0.69 11.19 -15.72
N ASP A 87 -0.15 10.34 -14.85
CA ASP A 87 -0.91 9.81 -13.72
C ASP A 87 -1.32 10.98 -12.80
N SER A 88 -2.61 11.07 -12.48
CA SER A 88 -3.10 12.06 -11.54
C SER A 88 -4.16 11.48 -10.63
N PHE A 89 -3.98 11.74 -9.34
CA PHE A 89 -4.81 11.23 -8.27
C PHE A 89 -5.48 12.39 -7.55
N SER A 90 -6.67 12.15 -7.01
CA SER A 90 -7.39 13.12 -6.22
C SER A 90 -7.97 12.43 -4.99
N SER A 91 -8.05 13.13 -3.87
CA SER A 91 -8.81 12.66 -2.71
C SER A 91 -10.33 12.63 -2.98
N GLY A 92 -10.78 13.04 -4.18
CA GLY A 92 -12.14 12.86 -4.65
C GLY A 92 -13.14 13.79 -3.96
N GLY A 93 -12.71 14.97 -3.50
CA GLY A 93 -13.59 15.92 -2.83
C GLY A 93 -13.76 15.69 -1.33
N LEU A 94 -13.08 14.70 -0.74
CA LEU A 94 -13.12 14.47 0.69
C LEU A 94 -12.39 15.64 1.39
N SER A 95 -13.07 16.31 2.32
CA SER A 95 -12.44 17.25 3.25
C SER A 95 -11.54 16.45 4.16
N ASP A 96 -10.31 16.29 3.71
CA ASP A 96 -9.29 15.57 4.42
C ASP A 96 -8.39 16.64 5.05
N TYR A 97 -8.35 16.62 6.38
CA TYR A 97 -7.37 17.38 7.13
C TYR A 97 -6.38 16.36 7.68
N ARG A 98 -5.10 16.51 7.34
CA ARG A 98 -4.03 15.61 7.76
C ARG A 98 -4.26 14.17 7.31
N THR A 99 -4.56 13.95 6.04
CA THR A 99 -4.59 12.59 5.49
C THR A 99 -3.34 12.34 4.67
N VAL A 100 -2.89 11.09 4.71
CA VAL A 100 -1.84 10.58 3.86
C VAL A 100 -2.45 9.55 2.93
N HIS A 101 -2.37 9.81 1.63
CA HIS A 101 -2.76 8.94 0.54
C HIS A 101 -1.53 8.19 0.03
N VAL A 102 -1.64 6.88 -0.08
CA VAL A 102 -0.56 6.00 -0.49
C VAL A 102 -1.02 5.26 -1.75
N PHE A 103 -0.26 5.43 -2.82
CA PHE A 103 -0.46 4.77 -4.10
C PHE A 103 0.71 3.84 -4.36
N GLU A 104 0.45 2.55 -4.50
CA GLU A 104 1.48 1.54 -4.70
C GLU A 104 1.27 0.77 -5.99
N THR A 105 2.36 0.50 -6.70
CA THR A 105 2.36 -0.35 -7.88
C THR A 105 3.71 -1.05 -8.02
N TYR A 106 3.76 -2.14 -8.76
CA TYR A 106 4.99 -2.79 -9.14
C TYR A 106 5.32 -2.46 -10.59
N ILE A 107 6.51 -1.91 -10.81
CA ILE A 107 7.04 -1.62 -12.14
C ILE A 107 8.12 -2.62 -12.50
N THR A 108 8.19 -3.02 -13.77
CA THR A 108 9.25 -3.88 -14.31
C THR A 108 9.60 -3.40 -15.71
N SER A 109 10.89 -3.36 -16.04
CA SER A 109 11.31 -3.02 -17.39
C SER A 109 11.83 -4.22 -18.17
N SER A 110 11.54 -4.31 -19.47
CA SER A 110 12.13 -5.35 -20.35
C SER A 110 13.54 -5.02 -20.84
N ILE A 111 14.09 -3.85 -20.49
CA ILE A 111 15.45 -3.42 -20.84
C ILE A 111 16.12 -2.76 -19.63
N ASN A 112 17.45 -2.68 -19.65
CA ASN A 112 18.16 -1.80 -18.72
C ASN A 112 17.92 -0.36 -19.15
N GLN A 113 17.39 0.47 -18.27
CA GLN A 113 17.18 1.89 -18.53
C GLN A 113 17.16 2.70 -17.24
N THR A 114 17.44 3.99 -17.34
CA THR A 114 17.17 4.93 -16.25
C THR A 114 15.83 5.59 -16.53
N ILE A 115 15.00 5.63 -15.51
CA ILE A 115 13.74 6.37 -15.54
C ILE A 115 13.84 7.53 -14.56
N TYR A 116 13.16 8.62 -14.91
CA TYR A 116 13.02 9.77 -14.04
C TYR A 116 11.57 9.88 -13.61
N PHE A 117 11.38 10.13 -12.32
CA PHE A 117 10.11 10.42 -11.72
C PHE A 117 10.04 11.91 -11.46
N ALA A 118 8.86 12.47 -11.67
CA ALA A 118 8.53 13.79 -11.21
C ALA A 118 7.18 13.73 -10.51
N ALA A 119 7.11 14.33 -9.34
CA ALA A 119 5.90 14.37 -8.54
C ALA A 119 5.64 15.79 -8.10
N SER A 120 4.39 16.18 -8.09
CA SER A 120 3.97 17.43 -7.48
C SER A 120 2.51 17.32 -7.06
N GLY A 121 2.05 18.34 -6.37
CA GLY A 121 0.70 18.41 -5.89
C GLY A 121 0.46 19.70 -5.15
N ASP A 122 -0.73 19.77 -4.57
CA ASP A 122 -1.07 20.90 -3.73
C ASP A 122 -0.25 20.85 -2.44
N ASP A 123 -0.28 19.78 -1.66
CA ASP A 123 0.45 19.67 -0.40
C ASP A 123 1.70 18.77 -0.52
N GLY A 124 2.17 18.22 0.60
CA GLY A 124 3.34 17.33 0.63
C GLY A 124 3.17 16.09 -0.24
N HIS A 125 4.27 15.66 -0.84
CA HIS A 125 4.30 14.48 -1.69
C HIS A 125 5.67 13.81 -1.63
N SER A 126 5.73 12.52 -1.93
CA SER A 126 6.95 11.73 -1.76
C SER A 126 6.98 10.52 -2.69
N ILE A 127 8.18 10.16 -3.12
CA ILE A 127 8.46 9.09 -4.05
C ILE A 127 9.37 8.08 -3.33
N PHE A 128 8.96 6.82 -3.34
CA PHE A 128 9.74 5.71 -2.79
C PHE A 128 9.90 4.60 -3.81
N ILE A 129 11.05 3.93 -3.76
CA ILE A 129 11.29 2.66 -4.45
C ILE A 129 11.68 1.62 -3.42
N ASP A 130 10.99 0.47 -3.40
CA ASP A 130 11.24 -0.63 -2.47
C ASP A 130 11.27 -0.17 -0.99
N ASN A 131 10.36 0.73 -0.64
CA ASN A 131 10.28 1.42 0.67
C ASN A 131 11.46 2.35 1.01
N VAL A 132 12.36 2.59 0.07
CA VAL A 132 13.45 3.58 0.21
C VAL A 132 12.97 4.93 -0.31
N PHE A 133 12.99 5.95 0.55
CA PHE A 133 12.69 7.32 0.17
C PHE A 133 13.69 7.81 -0.88
N LEU A 134 13.20 8.25 -2.03
CA LEU A 134 14.03 8.83 -3.08
C LEU A 134 13.99 10.36 -3.06
N ASP A 135 12.78 10.92 -3.08
CA ASP A 135 12.59 12.36 -3.06
C ASP A 135 11.18 12.74 -2.57
N GLY A 136 11.00 13.99 -2.19
CA GLY A 136 9.73 14.52 -1.71
C GLY A 136 9.83 15.99 -1.36
N ASP A 137 8.72 16.70 -1.52
CA ASP A 137 8.65 18.13 -1.31
C ASP A 137 7.25 18.53 -0.84
N GLY A 138 7.09 19.81 -0.50
CA GLY A 138 5.86 20.43 -0.04
C GLY A 138 5.06 21.10 -1.16
N TYR A 139 4.19 22.01 -0.72
CA TYR A 139 3.27 22.72 -1.59
C TYR A 139 3.92 23.43 -2.77
N ASN A 140 3.37 23.19 -3.97
CA ASN A 140 3.75 23.84 -5.23
C ASN A 140 5.24 23.71 -5.58
N VAL A 141 5.87 22.61 -5.14
CA VAL A 141 7.20 22.21 -5.59
C VAL A 141 7.11 20.89 -6.34
N THR A 142 8.05 20.64 -7.26
CA THR A 142 8.14 19.38 -8.00
C THR A 142 9.35 18.60 -7.48
N SER A 143 9.09 17.44 -6.89
CA SER A 143 10.12 16.45 -6.54
C SER A 143 10.60 15.74 -7.80
N LEU A 144 11.91 15.53 -7.92
CA LEU A 144 12.56 14.82 -9.03
C LEU A 144 13.43 13.68 -8.51
N ALA A 145 13.11 12.46 -8.88
CA ALA A 145 13.91 11.27 -8.57
C ALA A 145 14.31 10.52 -9.84
N SER A 146 15.31 9.65 -9.74
CA SER A 146 15.69 8.73 -10.82
C SER A 146 15.94 7.33 -10.29
N LEU A 147 15.61 6.32 -11.09
CA LEU A 147 15.90 4.92 -10.82
C LEU A 147 16.58 4.27 -12.03
N ASP A 148 17.74 3.66 -11.78
CA ASP A 148 18.34 2.72 -12.72
C ASP A 148 17.62 1.38 -12.60
N MET A 149 16.84 1.03 -13.62
CA MET A 149 16.13 -0.23 -13.72
C MET A 149 16.99 -1.25 -14.45
N PHE A 150 17.12 -2.44 -13.86
CA PHE A 150 17.61 -3.62 -14.56
C PHE A 150 16.46 -4.32 -15.27
N ALA A 151 16.75 -4.87 -16.45
CA ALA A 151 15.82 -5.66 -17.22
C ALA A 151 15.27 -6.81 -16.38
N ASP A 152 13.97 -7.05 -16.51
CA ASP A 152 13.18 -8.08 -15.86
C ASP A 152 13.26 -8.08 -14.32
N THR A 153 13.73 -6.97 -13.75
CA THR A 153 13.74 -6.74 -12.30
C THR A 153 12.51 -5.92 -11.91
N GLN A 154 11.80 -6.40 -10.90
CA GLN A 154 10.62 -5.76 -10.38
C GLN A 154 10.99 -4.83 -9.22
N TYR A 155 10.36 -3.65 -9.21
CA TYR A 155 10.52 -2.63 -8.18
C TYR A 155 9.14 -2.22 -7.67
N LYS A 156 9.00 -2.04 -6.36
CA LYS A 156 7.80 -1.45 -5.77
C LYS A 156 7.91 0.07 -5.83
N LEU A 157 7.08 0.69 -6.63
CA LEU A 157 6.92 2.13 -6.68
C LEU A 157 5.80 2.55 -5.72
N THR A 158 6.14 3.38 -4.74
CA THR A 158 5.18 3.96 -3.82
C THR A 158 5.20 5.48 -3.99
N PHE A 159 4.06 6.04 -4.38
CA PHE A 159 3.82 7.47 -4.41
C PHE A 159 2.91 7.85 -3.24
N ILE A 160 3.30 8.89 -2.51
CA ILE A 160 2.55 9.36 -1.35
C ILE A 160 2.17 10.81 -1.58
N GLY A 161 0.88 11.11 -1.38
CA GLY A 161 0.36 12.46 -1.27
C GLY A 161 -0.15 12.70 0.14
N SER A 162 0.33 13.72 0.82
CA SER A 162 -0.21 14.18 2.09
C SER A 162 -1.02 15.43 1.88
N ASN A 163 -2.07 15.60 2.67
CA ASN A 163 -2.95 16.74 2.61
C ASN A 163 -3.07 17.35 4.00
N TYR A 164 -2.66 18.60 4.13
CA TYR A 164 -2.78 19.35 5.36
C TYR A 164 -4.15 20.00 5.45
N THR A 165 -4.69 20.60 4.39
CA THR A 165 -5.99 21.31 4.46
C THR A 165 -6.77 21.31 3.15
N GLY A 166 -7.66 20.34 2.88
CA GLY A 166 -8.68 20.48 1.83
C GLY A 166 -8.94 19.21 1.03
N PRO A 167 -9.61 19.28 -0.13
CA PRO A 167 -9.84 18.13 -1.00
C PRO A 167 -8.91 18.16 -2.22
N TRP A 168 -7.60 18.13 -1.99
CA TRP A 168 -6.64 18.38 -3.06
C TRP A 168 -6.26 17.13 -3.84
N SER A 169 -5.43 17.35 -4.86
CA SER A 169 -5.04 16.35 -5.83
C SER A 169 -3.54 16.40 -6.06
N TRP A 170 -3.03 15.28 -6.55
CA TRP A 170 -1.62 15.08 -6.86
C TRP A 170 -1.48 14.63 -8.30
N TRP A 171 -0.31 14.88 -8.85
CA TRP A 171 0.08 14.27 -10.10
C TRP A 171 1.49 13.73 -9.97
N PHE A 172 1.69 12.64 -10.70
CA PHE A 172 2.94 11.94 -10.76
C PHE A 172 3.16 11.62 -12.22
N ASN A 173 4.35 11.93 -12.71
CA ASN A 173 4.75 11.53 -14.03
C ASN A 173 6.07 10.78 -13.96
N MET A 174 6.22 9.94 -14.96
CA MET A 174 7.45 9.20 -15.17
C MET A 174 7.86 9.41 -16.63
N ARG A 175 9.17 9.46 -16.84
CA ARG A 175 9.77 9.67 -18.17
C ARG A 175 11.00 8.79 -18.34
N GLY A 176 11.21 8.32 -19.56
CA GLY A 176 12.37 7.51 -19.91
C GLY A 176 13.66 8.33 -19.97
N ASN A 177 14.73 7.70 -20.43
CA ASN A 177 16.01 8.37 -20.66
C ASN A 177 15.88 9.57 -21.61
N TYR A 178 16.57 10.67 -21.29
CA TYR A 178 16.68 11.82 -22.20
C TYR A 178 17.65 11.49 -23.33
N ASP A 179 17.14 11.44 -24.56
CA ASP A 179 17.95 11.32 -25.76
C ASP A 179 18.34 12.71 -26.25
N SER A 180 19.60 13.10 -26.02
CA SER A 180 20.14 14.38 -26.45
C SER A 180 20.19 14.56 -27.97
N SER A 181 20.16 13.48 -28.74
CA SER A 181 20.22 13.56 -30.21
C SER A 181 18.88 13.96 -30.83
N SER A 182 17.78 13.52 -30.22
CA SER A 182 16.41 13.90 -30.60
C SER A 182 15.87 15.06 -29.77
N GLY A 183 16.48 15.35 -28.62
CA GLY A 183 15.99 16.35 -27.67
C GLY A 183 14.72 15.91 -26.94
N THR A 184 14.44 14.61 -26.91
CA THR A 184 13.20 14.04 -26.36
C THR A 184 13.50 13.00 -25.27
N TYR A 185 12.52 12.73 -24.42
CA TYR A 185 12.58 11.58 -23.52
C TYR A 185 12.10 10.34 -24.27
N GLY A 186 12.68 9.17 -24.01
CA GLY A 186 12.29 7.90 -24.63
C GLY A 186 10.80 7.59 -24.49
N TRP A 187 10.17 8.14 -23.46
CA TRP A 187 8.73 8.28 -23.31
C TRP A 187 8.43 9.33 -22.22
N SER A 188 7.20 9.84 -22.18
CA SER A 188 6.65 10.67 -21.11
C SER A 188 5.16 10.46 -21.05
N GLY A 189 4.59 10.17 -19.89
CA GLY A 189 3.18 9.84 -19.81
C GLY A 189 2.76 9.30 -18.44
N PRO A 190 1.55 8.71 -18.35
CA PRO A 190 1.23 7.75 -17.31
C PRO A 190 2.24 6.58 -17.33
N VAL A 191 2.49 6.00 -16.16
CA VAL A 191 3.44 4.89 -15.99
C VAL A 191 3.05 3.68 -16.87
N SER A 192 1.75 3.49 -17.10
CA SER A 192 1.19 2.39 -17.89
C SER A 192 1.58 2.43 -19.37
N GLU A 193 1.96 3.61 -19.87
CA GLU A 193 2.34 3.83 -21.27
C GLU A 193 3.86 3.87 -21.48
N GLY A 194 4.64 3.66 -20.42
CA GLY A 194 6.09 3.65 -20.50
C GLY A 194 6.62 2.57 -21.43
N SER A 195 7.36 2.97 -22.46
CA SER A 195 7.97 2.03 -23.39
C SER A 195 8.87 1.05 -22.63
N SER A 196 8.69 -0.25 -22.86
CA SER A 196 9.43 -1.30 -22.16
C SER A 196 9.21 -1.32 -20.65
N ILE A 197 8.14 -0.71 -20.13
CA ILE A 197 7.73 -0.79 -18.73
C ILE A 197 6.39 -1.51 -18.66
N SER A 198 6.24 -2.36 -17.64
CA SER A 198 4.99 -3.01 -17.29
C SER A 198 4.65 -2.67 -15.84
N MET A 199 3.36 -2.55 -15.57
CA MET A 199 2.82 -2.28 -14.24
C MET A 199 1.97 -3.43 -13.77
N ASN A 200 1.99 -3.69 -12.47
CA ASN A 200 1.10 -4.63 -11.82
C ASN A 200 0.72 -4.06 -10.45
N ALA A 201 -0.57 -4.00 -10.13
CA ALA A 201 -0.98 -3.57 -8.80
C ALA A 201 -0.51 -4.57 -7.73
N SER A 202 -0.13 -4.05 -6.55
CA SER A 202 0.18 -4.88 -5.39
C SER A 202 -1.11 -5.48 -4.84
N LYS A 203 -1.25 -6.82 -4.84
CA LYS A 203 -2.36 -7.43 -4.09
C LYS A 203 -2.07 -7.25 -2.60
N PRO A 204 -2.99 -6.68 -1.80
CA PRO A 204 -2.80 -6.65 -0.37
C PRO A 204 -2.56 -8.09 0.11
N ALA A 205 -1.54 -8.26 0.94
CA ALA A 205 -1.32 -9.55 1.59
C ALA A 205 -2.67 -9.99 2.21
N PRO A 206 -3.09 -11.25 2.04
CA PRO A 206 -4.31 -11.73 2.68
C PRO A 206 -4.21 -11.40 4.17
N VAL A 207 -5.02 -10.47 4.65
CA VAL A 207 -5.04 -10.14 6.07
C VAL A 207 -5.42 -11.45 6.76
N PRO A 208 -4.57 -12.01 7.63
CA PRO A 208 -4.93 -13.20 8.37
C PRO A 208 -6.23 -12.88 9.09
N GLU A 209 -7.33 -13.59 8.78
CA GLU A 209 -8.63 -13.27 9.36
C GLU A 209 -8.47 -13.20 10.88
N PRO A 210 -8.58 -12.00 11.49
CA PRO A 210 -7.94 -11.76 12.77
C PRO A 210 -8.77 -12.43 13.82
N THR A 211 -8.35 -13.58 14.33
CA THR A 211 -8.89 -14.24 15.53
C THR A 211 -10.41 -14.49 15.52
N THR A 212 -11.12 -14.15 14.45
CA THR A 212 -12.59 -14.06 14.42
C THR A 212 -13.14 -15.45 14.22
N ALA A 213 -12.52 -16.24 13.35
CA ALA A 213 -12.74 -17.68 13.25
C ALA A 213 -12.39 -18.40 14.57
N LEU A 214 -11.31 -17.99 15.25
CA LEU A 214 -10.91 -18.55 16.54
C LEU A 214 -11.89 -18.19 17.68
N LEU A 215 -12.39 -16.94 17.69
CA LEU A 215 -13.35 -16.42 18.66
C LEU A 215 -14.74 -17.03 18.43
N LEU A 216 -15.16 -17.16 17.17
CA LEU A 216 -16.38 -17.87 16.79
C LEU A 216 -16.27 -19.36 17.16
N GLY A 217 -15.14 -19.99 16.85
CA GLY A 217 -14.88 -21.40 17.18
C GLY A 217 -14.88 -21.66 18.69
N SER A 218 -14.21 -20.82 19.47
CA SER A 218 -14.18 -20.92 20.94
C SER A 218 -15.51 -20.58 21.59
N GLY A 219 -16.26 -19.60 21.08
CA GLY A 219 -17.62 -19.27 21.52
C GLY A 219 -18.60 -20.43 21.31
N LEU A 220 -18.59 -21.06 20.13
CA LEU A 220 -19.43 -22.21 19.82
C LEU A 220 -19.06 -23.44 20.67
N ALA A 221 -17.76 -23.70 20.86
CA ALA A 221 -17.30 -24.78 21.73
C ALA A 221 -17.73 -24.55 23.20
N GLY A 222 -17.63 -23.31 23.70
CA GLY A 222 -18.10 -22.92 25.02
C GLY A 222 -19.60 -23.17 25.22
N LEU A 223 -20.43 -22.80 24.23
CA LEU A 223 -21.88 -23.03 24.26
C LEU A 223 -22.25 -24.52 24.24
N ALA A 224 -21.55 -25.33 23.44
CA ALA A 224 -21.77 -26.77 23.39
C ALA A 224 -21.48 -27.46 24.74
N LEU A 225 -20.37 -27.09 25.38
CA LEU A 225 -19.97 -27.59 26.70
C LEU A 225 -20.96 -27.14 27.79
N TYR A 226 -21.44 -25.90 27.73
CA TYR A 226 -22.47 -25.40 28.65
C TYR A 226 -23.77 -26.22 28.54
N ARG A 227 -24.24 -26.50 27.32
CA ARG A 227 -25.46 -27.30 27.08
C ARG A 227 -25.33 -28.74 27.60
N HIS A 228 -24.14 -29.35 27.49
CA HIS A 228 -23.89 -30.70 28.01
C HIS A 228 -23.90 -30.79 29.53
N LYS A 229 -23.45 -29.75 30.25
CA LYS A 229 -23.50 -29.74 31.71
C LYS A 229 -24.94 -29.66 32.24
N ARG A 230 -25.82 -28.90 31.57
CA ARG A 230 -27.21 -28.72 32.01
C ARG A 230 -28.02 -30.02 32.00
N LYS A 231 -27.82 -30.89 31.00
CA LYS A 231 -28.49 -32.20 30.89
C LYS A 231 -28.08 -33.25 31.94
N LYS A 232 -27.04 -33.00 32.75
CA LYS A 232 -26.61 -33.93 33.81
C LYS A 232 -27.21 -33.61 35.19
N PHE A 233 -27.92 -32.50 35.31
CA PHE A 233 -28.54 -32.04 36.55
C PHE A 233 -30.06 -32.05 36.53
N ASP A 234 -30.66 -32.50 35.42
CA ASP A 234 -32.06 -32.93 35.30
C ASP A 234 -32.08 -34.47 35.19
#